data_AF-A0A8S9TMW6-F1
#
_entry.id   AF-A0A8S9TMW6-F1
#
_cell.length_a   1.000
_cell.length_b   1.000
_cell.length_c   1.000
_cell.angle_alpha   90.00
_cell.angle_beta   90.00
_cell.angle_gamma   90.00
#
_symmetry.space_group_name_H-M   'P 1'
#
loop_
_entity.id
_entity.type
_entity.pdbx_description
1 polymer ?
#
loop_
_entity_poly.entity_id
_entity_poly.type
_entity_poly.pdbx_seq_one_letter_code
_entity_poly.pdbx_strand_id
1 'polypeptide(L)'
;MSPMFTRKRPFKKRIRPTTEQELQGCMRRRSMPTESYTAIASWAKAQFCLIDAPSLQVIGRVLKSESSLRQLTHECLARKKRRPLHQLCLDQCVVQFLTFCEEFQLALSGSMIVGYALRHELSPETIEHCWRHTGLLTKADISFILN
;
A
#
# COMPACT_ATOMS: atom_id res chain seq x y z
N MET A 1 -8.66 -7.55 -50.72
CA MET A 1 -9.00 -7.87 -49.31
C MET A 1 -7.95 -7.22 -48.42
N SER A 2 -8.26 -6.11 -47.77
CA SER A 2 -7.32 -5.40 -46.89
C SER A 2 -7.49 -5.87 -45.44
N PRO A 3 -6.41 -6.12 -44.68
CA PRO A 3 -6.52 -6.65 -43.32
C PRO A 3 -6.96 -5.56 -42.33
N MET A 4 -7.96 -5.88 -41.50
CA MET A 4 -8.39 -5.07 -40.37
C MET A 4 -7.32 -5.10 -39.27
N PHE A 5 -6.54 -4.02 -39.17
CA PHE A 5 -5.73 -3.77 -37.97
C PHE A 5 -6.66 -3.43 -36.79
N THR A 6 -6.79 -4.37 -35.85
CA THR A 6 -7.46 -4.10 -34.57
C THR A 6 -6.61 -3.11 -33.77
N ARG A 7 -7.06 -1.86 -33.68
CA ARG A 7 -6.42 -0.83 -32.85
C ARG A 7 -6.52 -1.28 -31.38
N LYS A 8 -5.40 -1.74 -30.81
CA LYS A 8 -5.29 -2.02 -29.36
C LYS A 8 -5.67 -0.74 -28.61
N ARG A 9 -6.67 -0.83 -27.71
CA ARG A 9 -7.10 0.31 -26.90
C ARG A 9 -5.90 0.83 -26.09
N PRO A 10 -5.68 2.16 -26.03
CA PRO A 10 -4.57 2.72 -25.27
C PRO A 10 -4.68 2.36 -23.78
N PHE A 11 -3.54 2.06 -23.16
CA PHE A 11 -3.47 1.73 -21.74
C PHE A 11 -3.94 2.93 -20.91
N LYS A 12 -5.13 2.82 -20.31
CA LYS A 12 -5.67 3.86 -19.43
C LYS A 12 -5.15 3.63 -18.01
N LYS A 13 -4.29 4.53 -17.51
CA LYS A 13 -3.81 4.49 -16.11
C LYS A 13 -5.04 4.50 -15.19
N ARG A 14 -5.22 3.43 -14.41
CA ARG A 14 -6.35 3.32 -13.48
C ARG A 14 -6.18 4.33 -12.36
N ILE A 15 -7.23 5.11 -12.12
CA ILE A 15 -7.30 5.99 -10.96
C ILE A 15 -7.45 5.11 -9.73
N ARG A 16 -6.53 5.29 -8.79
CA ARG A 16 -6.57 4.66 -7.47
C ARG A 16 -6.73 5.78 -6.45
N PRO A 17 -7.93 5.95 -5.87
CA PRO A 17 -8.09 6.85 -4.74
C PRO A 17 -7.16 6.43 -3.60
N THR A 18 -6.75 7.39 -2.78
CA THR A 18 -6.06 7.10 -1.50
C THR A 18 -7.01 6.40 -0.55
N THR A 19 -6.47 5.68 0.42
CA THR A 19 -7.27 5.03 1.47
C THR A 19 -8.15 6.03 2.25
N GLU A 20 -7.67 7.27 2.43
CA GLU A 20 -8.46 8.39 2.99
C GLU A 20 -9.67 8.77 2.12
N GLN A 21 -9.45 9.02 0.82
CA GLN A 21 -10.54 9.27 -0.15
C GLN A 21 -11.56 8.12 -0.20
N GLU A 22 -11.12 6.87 -0.05
CA GLU A 22 -11.99 5.70 0.06
C GLU A 22 -12.87 5.79 1.32
N LEU A 23 -12.29 6.12 2.48
CA LEU A 23 -13.03 6.29 3.74
C LEU A 23 -14.05 7.44 3.65
N GLN A 24 -13.69 8.56 3.03
CA GLN A 24 -14.61 9.68 2.81
C GLN A 24 -15.78 9.29 1.90
N GLY A 25 -15.56 8.43 0.91
CA GLY A 25 -16.63 7.83 0.10
C GLY A 25 -17.61 6.97 0.93
N CYS A 26 -17.09 6.20 1.89
CA CYS A 26 -17.93 5.46 2.84
C CYS A 26 -18.73 6.39 3.76
N MET A 27 -18.12 7.46 4.27
CA MET A 27 -18.81 8.47 5.08
C MET A 27 -19.95 9.15 4.31
N ARG A 28 -19.72 9.46 3.03
CA ARG A 28 -20.73 9.98 2.12
C ARG A 28 -21.91 9.02 1.94
N ARG A 29 -21.64 7.73 1.70
CA ARG A 29 -22.70 6.71 1.61
C ARG A 29 -23.48 6.57 2.92
N ARG A 30 -22.84 6.74 4.07
CA ARG A 30 -23.51 6.71 5.38
C ARG A 30 -24.42 7.93 5.59
N SER A 31 -23.97 9.12 5.19
CA SER A 31 -24.81 10.33 5.28
C SER A 31 -25.93 10.35 4.25
N MET A 32 -25.77 9.66 3.12
CA MET A 32 -26.79 9.51 2.07
C MET A 32 -26.97 8.04 1.63
N PRO A 33 -27.67 7.21 2.43
CA PRO A 33 -27.79 5.76 2.18
C PRO A 33 -28.50 5.38 0.88
N THR A 34 -29.25 6.29 0.26
CA THR A 34 -29.96 6.07 -1.00
C THR A 34 -29.16 6.49 -2.23
N GLU A 35 -28.02 7.18 -2.06
CA GLU A 35 -27.22 7.74 -3.16
C GLU A 35 -26.59 6.64 -4.01
N SER A 36 -26.91 6.58 -5.30
CA SER A 36 -26.45 5.52 -6.20
C SER A 36 -24.90 5.49 -6.33
N TYR A 37 -24.35 4.35 -6.73
CA TYR A 37 -22.89 4.24 -6.93
C TYR A 37 -22.38 5.18 -8.01
N THR A 38 -23.20 5.52 -9.01
CA THR A 38 -22.87 6.51 -10.05
C THR A 38 -22.78 7.91 -9.49
N ALA A 39 -23.68 8.28 -8.57
CA ALA A 39 -23.65 9.56 -7.88
C ALA A 39 -22.42 9.66 -6.95
N ILE A 40 -22.10 8.62 -6.18
CA ILE A 40 -20.89 8.58 -5.33
C ILE A 40 -19.62 8.68 -6.18
N ALA A 41 -19.56 7.99 -7.32
CA ALA A 41 -18.41 8.08 -8.23
C ALA A 41 -18.24 9.49 -8.83
N SER A 42 -19.35 10.15 -9.18
CA SER A 42 -19.35 11.50 -9.72
C SER A 42 -18.95 12.53 -8.66
N TRP A 43 -19.49 12.37 -7.44
CA TRP A 43 -19.09 13.15 -6.28
C TRP A 43 -17.59 12.99 -5.99
N ALA A 44 -17.07 11.76 -5.95
CA ALA A 44 -15.65 11.51 -5.68
C ALA A 44 -14.75 12.13 -6.77
N LYS A 45 -15.19 12.13 -8.03
CA LYS A 45 -14.48 12.83 -9.11
C LYS A 45 -14.37 14.33 -8.83
N ALA A 46 -15.49 14.96 -8.49
CA ALA A 46 -15.57 16.39 -8.22
C ALA A 46 -14.80 16.77 -6.95
N GLN A 47 -15.01 16.04 -5.85
CA GLN A 47 -14.42 16.29 -4.55
C GLN A 47 -12.89 16.16 -4.56
N PHE A 48 -12.35 15.21 -5.32
CA PHE A 48 -10.92 14.89 -5.32
C PHE A 48 -10.20 15.30 -6.62
N CYS A 49 -10.86 16.06 -7.49
CA CYS A 49 -10.32 16.49 -8.78
C CYS A 49 -9.74 15.33 -9.61
N LEU A 50 -10.43 14.18 -9.62
CA LEU A 50 -9.94 13.00 -10.34
C LEU A 50 -10.11 13.17 -11.85
N ILE A 51 -9.13 12.70 -12.63
CA ILE A 51 -9.16 12.74 -14.11
C ILE A 51 -10.44 12.09 -14.65
N ASP A 52 -10.82 10.95 -14.08
CA ASP A 52 -12.04 10.19 -14.36
C ASP A 52 -12.75 9.83 -13.06
N ALA A 53 -14.04 9.55 -13.15
CA ALA A 53 -14.78 8.99 -12.04
C ALA A 53 -14.28 7.57 -11.72
N PRO A 54 -14.21 7.18 -10.42
CA PRO A 54 -13.95 5.79 -10.06
C PRO A 54 -14.99 4.87 -10.70
N SER A 55 -14.57 3.67 -11.08
CA SER A 55 -15.54 2.70 -11.62
C SER A 55 -16.50 2.23 -10.53
N LEU A 56 -17.70 1.79 -10.93
CA LEU A 56 -18.69 1.25 -9.99
C LEU A 56 -18.16 0.04 -9.21
N GLN A 57 -17.27 -0.75 -9.81
CA GLN A 57 -16.57 -1.85 -9.13
C GLN A 57 -15.64 -1.34 -8.02
N VAL A 58 -14.95 -0.21 -8.26
CA VAL A 58 -14.11 0.43 -7.23
C VAL A 58 -14.99 0.94 -6.09
N ILE A 59 -16.07 1.67 -6.39
CA ILE A 59 -17.02 2.14 -5.37
C ILE A 59 -17.59 0.97 -4.56
N GLY A 60 -18.08 -0.07 -5.22
CA GLY A 60 -18.61 -1.26 -4.54
C GLY A 60 -17.57 -1.96 -3.66
N ARG A 61 -16.31 -2.00 -4.07
CA ARG A 61 -15.22 -2.56 -3.24
C ARG A 61 -14.92 -1.69 -2.03
N VAL A 62 -14.82 -0.37 -2.22
CA VAL A 62 -14.54 0.60 -1.17
C VAL A 62 -15.59 0.51 -0.07
N LEU A 63 -16.87 0.53 -0.45
CA LEU A 63 -17.99 0.44 0.48
C LEU A 63 -17.99 -0.89 1.27
N LYS A 64 -17.63 -2.00 0.63
CA LYS A 64 -17.47 -3.30 1.32
C LYS A 64 -16.31 -3.32 2.32
N SER A 65 -15.27 -2.52 2.10
CA SER A 65 -14.09 -2.44 2.97
C SER A 65 -14.19 -1.42 4.10
N GLU A 66 -15.36 -0.78 4.30
CA GLU A 66 -15.53 0.33 5.25
C GLU A 66 -15.03 0.00 6.66
N SER A 67 -15.38 -1.16 7.21
CA SER A 67 -14.97 -1.58 8.56
C SER A 67 -13.44 -1.58 8.70
N SER A 68 -12.75 -2.14 7.71
CA SER A 68 -11.29 -2.18 7.66
C SER A 68 -10.66 -0.81 7.41
N LEU A 69 -11.33 0.11 6.72
CA LEU A 69 -10.85 1.48 6.49
C LEU A 69 -10.89 2.31 7.78
N ARG A 70 -11.96 2.17 8.57
CA ARG A 70 -12.15 2.89 9.84
C ARG A 70 -11.14 2.53 10.94
N GLN A 71 -10.57 1.34 10.87
CA GLN A 71 -9.58 0.86 11.84
C GLN A 71 -8.15 1.33 11.53
N LEU A 72 -7.93 1.99 10.39
CA LEU A 72 -6.61 2.45 10.01
C LEU A 72 -6.21 3.73 10.76
N THR A 73 -4.93 3.83 11.08
CA THR A 73 -4.32 5.07 11.57
C THR A 73 -4.26 6.12 10.45
N HIS A 74 -4.15 7.39 10.83
CA HIS A 74 -4.04 8.51 9.88
C HIS A 74 -2.90 8.34 8.86
N GLU A 75 -1.74 7.83 9.30
CA GLU A 75 -0.61 7.54 8.41
C GLU A 75 -0.91 6.47 7.36
N CYS A 76 -1.71 5.47 7.72
CA CYS A 76 -2.15 4.43 6.80
C CYS A 76 -3.18 4.96 5.80
N LEU A 77 -4.05 5.88 6.23
CA LEU A 77 -5.08 6.51 5.39
C LEU A 77 -4.47 7.40 4.30
N ALA A 78 -3.41 8.15 4.63
CA ALA A 78 -2.70 9.01 3.69
C ALA A 78 -2.06 8.26 2.49
N ARG A 79 -1.91 6.93 2.56
CA ARG A 79 -1.23 6.14 1.53
C ARG A 79 -2.18 5.76 0.38
N LYS A 80 -1.66 5.82 -0.86
CA LYS A 80 -2.31 5.30 -2.08
C LYS A 80 -2.26 3.78 -2.23
N LYS A 81 -1.35 3.11 -1.52
CA LYS A 81 -1.21 1.65 -1.50
C LYS A 81 -0.99 1.20 -0.07
N ARG A 82 -1.69 0.13 0.35
CA ARG A 82 -1.36 -0.57 1.59
C ARG A 82 0.06 -1.14 1.47
N ARG A 83 0.82 -1.09 2.57
CA ARG A 83 2.07 -1.85 2.66
C ARG A 83 1.70 -3.34 2.65
N PRO A 84 2.41 -4.18 1.87
CA PRO A 84 2.27 -5.62 1.99
C PRO A 84 2.54 -6.09 3.43
N LEU A 85 1.87 -7.15 3.87
CA LEU A 85 2.01 -7.66 5.24
C LEU A 85 3.47 -8.03 5.58
N HIS A 86 4.20 -8.61 4.64
CA HIS A 86 5.62 -8.94 4.83
C HIS A 86 6.50 -7.71 5.07
N GLN A 87 6.21 -6.59 4.40
CA GLN A 87 6.96 -5.34 4.60
C GLN A 87 6.66 -4.78 6.00
N LEU A 88 5.40 -4.83 6.42
CA LEU A 88 5.02 -4.39 7.77
C LEU A 88 5.71 -5.24 8.84
N CYS A 89 5.74 -6.56 8.67
CA CYS A 89 6.40 -7.48 9.60
C CYS A 89 7.91 -7.16 9.67
N LEU A 90 8.57 -6.97 8.52
CA LEU A 90 9.97 -6.59 8.50
C LEU A 90 10.22 -5.24 9.19
N ASP A 91 9.41 -4.22 8.88
CA ASP A 91 9.52 -2.90 9.52
C ASP A 91 9.37 -3.02 11.05
N GLN A 92 8.43 -3.83 11.53
CA GLN A 92 8.22 -4.08 12.96
C GLN A 92 9.43 -4.79 13.59
N CYS A 93 9.96 -5.84 12.96
CA CYS A 93 11.14 -6.56 13.42
C CYS A 93 12.35 -5.62 13.53
N VAL A 94 12.57 -4.79 12.51
CA VAL A 94 13.66 -3.81 12.49
C VAL A 94 13.50 -2.80 13.61
N VAL A 95 12.31 -2.19 13.77
CA VAL A 95 12.07 -1.20 14.84
C VAL A 95 12.28 -1.81 16.22
N GLN A 96 11.70 -2.99 16.49
CA GLN A 96 11.87 -3.68 17.77
C GLN A 96 13.35 -3.96 18.07
N PHE A 97 14.10 -4.40 17.08
CA PHE A 97 15.52 -4.68 17.25
C PHE A 97 16.36 -3.41 17.45
N LEU A 98 16.06 -2.33 16.71
CA LEU A 98 16.71 -1.03 16.89
C LEU A 98 16.47 -0.48 18.30
N THR A 99 15.22 -0.51 18.78
CA THR A 99 14.88 -0.09 20.15
C THR A 99 15.64 -0.90 21.19
N PHE A 100 15.72 -2.22 21.02
CA PHE A 100 16.52 -3.09 21.88
C PHE A 100 18.00 -2.69 21.87
N CYS A 101 18.61 -2.53 20.69
CA CYS A 101 20.02 -2.14 20.61
C CYS A 101 20.30 -0.76 21.22
N GLU A 102 19.38 0.19 21.05
CA GLU A 102 19.48 1.53 21.64
C GLU A 102 19.41 1.48 23.18
N GLU A 103 18.46 0.72 23.73
CA GLU A 103 18.29 0.53 25.17
C GLU A 103 19.53 -0.09 25.83
N PHE A 104 20.14 -1.07 25.16
CA PHE A 104 21.31 -1.80 25.66
C PHE A 104 22.65 -1.25 25.15
N GLN A 105 22.65 -0.12 24.43
CA GLN A 105 23.85 0.51 23.84
C GLN A 105 24.70 -0.47 23.01
N LEU A 106 24.02 -1.35 22.25
CA LEU A 106 24.66 -2.33 21.38
C LEU A 106 24.95 -1.72 20.02
N ALA A 107 26.15 -1.99 19.50
CA ALA A 107 26.49 -1.66 18.13
C ALA A 107 25.61 -2.48 17.16
N LEU A 108 25.00 -1.78 16.20
CA LEU A 108 24.12 -2.37 15.20
C LEU A 108 24.90 -2.75 13.95
N SER A 109 24.71 -3.99 13.49
CA SER A 109 25.12 -4.44 12.16
C SER A 109 23.92 -4.88 11.32
N GLY A 110 24.06 -4.81 10.01
CA GLY A 110 23.04 -5.31 9.07
C GLY A 110 22.76 -6.81 9.27
N SER A 111 23.79 -7.62 9.52
CA SER A 111 23.64 -9.07 9.73
C SER A 111 22.85 -9.40 11.00
N MET A 112 22.94 -8.58 12.05
CA MET A 112 22.11 -8.74 13.25
C MET A 112 20.63 -8.47 12.96
N ILE A 113 20.32 -7.46 12.13
CA ILE A 113 18.95 -7.17 11.69
C ILE A 113 18.39 -8.34 10.89
N VAL A 114 19.16 -8.89 9.95
CA VAL A 114 18.77 -10.10 9.19
C VAL A 114 18.51 -11.26 10.14
N GLY A 115 19.46 -11.55 11.03
CA GLY A 115 19.32 -12.65 12.00
C GLY A 115 18.09 -12.50 12.88
N TYR A 116 17.75 -11.28 13.30
CA TYR A 116 16.54 -11.02 14.07
C TYR A 116 15.26 -11.24 13.23
N ALA A 117 15.21 -10.73 12.00
CA ALA A 117 14.08 -10.93 11.09
C ALA A 117 13.85 -12.41 10.76
N LEU A 118 14.91 -13.19 10.54
CA LEU A 118 14.83 -14.64 10.31
C LEU A 118 14.23 -15.38 11.52
N ARG A 119 14.55 -14.96 12.76
CA ARG A 119 13.95 -15.54 13.98
C ARG A 119 12.45 -15.26 14.11
N HIS A 120 11.95 -14.23 13.42
CA HIS A 120 10.54 -13.86 13.33
C HIS A 120 9.88 -14.37 12.05
N GLU A 121 10.36 -15.51 11.53
CA GLU A 121 9.74 -16.27 10.43
C GLU A 121 9.70 -15.53 9.07
N LEU A 122 10.51 -14.49 8.89
CA LEU A 122 10.69 -13.88 7.57
C LEU A 122 11.75 -14.66 6.79
N SER A 123 11.44 -15.04 5.54
CA SER A 123 12.41 -15.73 4.69
C SER A 123 13.48 -14.77 4.12
N PRO A 124 14.69 -15.25 3.79
CA PRO A 124 15.72 -14.43 3.14
C PRO A 124 15.21 -13.73 1.86
N GLU A 125 14.43 -14.43 1.05
CA GLU A 125 13.86 -13.91 -0.19
C GLU A 125 12.85 -12.79 0.09
N THR A 126 12.10 -12.91 1.20
CA THR A 126 11.14 -11.90 1.64
C THR A 126 11.88 -10.64 2.09
N ILE A 127 12.94 -10.78 2.88
CA ILE A 127 13.77 -9.67 3.35
C ILE A 127 14.40 -8.94 2.14
N GLU A 128 14.99 -9.70 1.22
CA GLU A 128 15.59 -9.15 0.00
C GLU A 128 14.54 -8.43 -0.86
N HIS A 129 13.37 -9.04 -1.06
CA HIS A 129 12.27 -8.44 -1.82
C HIS A 129 11.84 -7.11 -1.20
N CYS A 130 11.63 -7.07 0.11
CA CYS A 130 11.28 -5.86 0.85
C CYS A 130 12.31 -4.75 0.64
N TRP A 131 13.60 -5.04 0.86
CA TRP A 131 14.67 -4.05 0.76
C TRP A 131 14.89 -3.52 -0.66
N ARG A 132 14.70 -4.36 -1.67
CA ARG A 132 14.72 -3.90 -3.07
C ARG A 132 13.55 -2.97 -3.40
N HIS A 133 12.41 -3.15 -2.74
CA HIS A 133 11.20 -2.34 -2.98
C HIS A 133 11.18 -1.00 -2.28
N THR A 134 11.96 -0.78 -1.21
CA THR A 134 12.05 0.52 -0.54
C THR A 134 12.80 1.56 -1.37
N GLY A 135 13.68 1.11 -2.28
CA GLY A 135 14.53 1.99 -3.10
C GLY A 135 15.60 2.74 -2.29
N LEU A 136 15.75 2.42 -1.00
CA LEU A 136 16.71 3.04 -0.08
C LEU A 136 18.07 2.33 -0.10
N LEU A 137 18.08 1.05 -0.47
CA LEU A 137 19.28 0.21 -0.51
C LEU A 137 19.59 -0.17 -1.95
N THR A 138 20.83 0.02 -2.37
CA THR A 138 21.31 -0.49 -3.65
C THR A 138 21.49 -2.01 -3.58
N LYS A 139 21.63 -2.66 -4.73
CA LYS A 139 21.95 -4.10 -4.77
C LYS A 139 23.26 -4.41 -4.03
N ALA A 140 24.25 -3.51 -4.08
CA ALA A 140 25.51 -3.68 -3.38
C ALA A 140 25.32 -3.63 -1.86
N ASP A 141 24.51 -2.69 -1.36
CA ASP A 141 24.17 -2.60 0.07
C ASP A 141 23.46 -3.86 0.55
N ILE A 142 22.50 -4.36 -0.24
CA ILE A 142 21.77 -5.59 0.08
C ILE A 142 22.70 -6.80 0.10
N SER A 143 23.61 -6.94 -0.88
CA SER A 143 24.60 -8.02 -0.90
C SER A 143 25.58 -7.94 0.27
N PHE A 144 25.93 -6.74 0.74
CA PHE A 144 26.77 -6.58 1.93
C PHE A 144 26.02 -6.96 3.22
N ILE A 145 24.72 -6.68 3.30
CA ILE A 145 23.91 -6.97 4.50
C ILE A 145 23.53 -8.46 4.61
N LEU A 146 23.33 -9.13 3.47
CA LEU A 146 22.89 -10.54 3.41
C LEU A 146 24.03 -11.57 3.41
N ASN A 147 25.30 -11.16 3.22
CA ASN A 147 26.48 -12.02 3.35
C ASN A 147 27.08 -11.92 4.75
#